data_AF-A0A7J2J8M6-F1
#
_entry.id   AF-A0A7J2J8M6-F1
#
_cell.length_a   1.000
_cell.length_b   1.000
_cell.length_c   1.000
_cell.angle_alpha   90.00
_cell.angle_beta   90.00
_cell.angle_gamma   90.00
#
_symmetry.space_group_name_H-M   'P 1'
#
loop_
_entity.id
_entity.type
_entity.pdbx_description
1 polymer ?
#
loop_
_entity_poly.entity_id
_entity_poly.type
_entity_poly.pdbx_seq_one_letter_code
_entity_poly.pdbx_strand_id
1 'polypeptide(L)' 'PSSLGRVDVVRVRIWGDSGKLLAEPIRVTGSSILSSMTLADGFVIVPGDVEGFDAGTTVEAQLYS' A
#
# COMPACT_ATOMS: atom_id res chain seq x y z
N PRO A 1 20.23 20.29 -4.82
CA PRO A 1 18.78 20.50 -4.88
C PRO A 1 18.06 19.16 -5.13
N SER A 2 17.82 18.42 -4.06
CA SER A 2 17.14 17.13 -4.10
C SER A 2 15.66 17.37 -3.81
N SER A 3 14.87 17.57 -4.85
CA SER A 3 13.41 17.59 -4.74
C SER A 3 12.80 17.05 -6.03
N LEU A 4 13.24 15.86 -6.44
CA LEU A 4 12.39 15.00 -7.25
C LEU A 4 11.39 14.40 -6.27
N GLY A 5 10.13 14.81 -6.36
CA GLY A 5 9.05 14.39 -5.46
C GLY A 5 9.13 12.89 -5.21
N ARG A 6 9.39 12.52 -3.95
CA ARG A 6 9.52 11.12 -3.56
C ARG A 6 8.13 10.50 -3.64
N VAL A 7 7.90 9.65 -4.64
CA VAL A 7 6.69 8.85 -4.71
C VAL A 7 6.94 7.60 -3.87
N ASP A 8 6.16 7.43 -2.81
CA ASP A 8 6.25 6.24 -1.97
C ASP A 8 5.28 5.17 -2.49
N VAL A 9 5.80 3.95 -2.64
CA VAL A 9 5.02 2.80 -3.09
C VAL A 9 4.73 1.91 -1.89
N VAL A 10 3.45 1.86 -1.52
CA VAL A 10 2.99 1.09 -0.36
C VAL A 10 2.33 -0.19 -0.86
N ARG A 11 2.91 -1.35 -0.53
CA ARG A 11 2.29 -2.65 -0.84
C ARG A 11 1.07 -2.86 0.05
N VAL A 12 -0.02 -3.33 -0.55
CA VAL A 12 -1.29 -3.56 0.13
C VAL A 12 -1.80 -4.97 -0.11
N ARG A 13 -2.52 -5.47 0.88
CA ARG A 13 -3.42 -6.61 0.74
C ARG A 13 -4.83 -6.08 0.51
N ILE A 14 -5.53 -6.67 -0.44
CA ILE A 14 -6.92 -6.34 -0.76
C ILE A 14 -7.82 -7.45 -0.22
N TRP A 15 -8.85 -7.07 0.52
CA TRP A 15 -9.85 -8.02 1.00
C TRP A 15 -11.24 -7.39 1.03
N GLY A 16 -12.26 -8.24 0.89
CA GLY A 16 -13.66 -7.84 0.92
C GLY A 16 -14.23 -7.91 2.33
N ASP A 17 -14.86 -6.82 2.79
CA ASP A 17 -15.65 -6.78 4.01
C ASP A 17 -17.00 -6.10 3.78
N SER A 18 -18.08 -6.73 4.20
CA SER A 18 -19.42 -6.12 4.18
C SER A 18 -19.80 -5.50 2.81
N GLY A 19 -19.34 -6.12 1.71
CA GLY A 19 -19.56 -5.66 0.33
C GLY A 19 -18.64 -4.54 -0.16
N LYS A 20 -17.59 -4.19 0.60
CA LYS A 20 -16.58 -3.18 0.25
C LYS A 20 -15.20 -3.82 0.10
N LEU A 21 -14.39 -3.27 -0.79
CA LEU A 21 -12.96 -3.61 -0.87
C LEU A 21 -12.19 -2.72 0.09
N LEU A 22 -11.33 -3.34 0.90
CA LEU A 22 -10.44 -2.67 1.83
C LEU A 22 -9.00 -2.93 1.41
N ALA A 23 -8.19 -1.87 1.41
CA ALA A 23 -6.75 -1.94 1.16
C ALA A 23 -6.00 -1.78 2.49
N GLU A 24 -5.31 -2.83 2.91
CA GLU A 24 -4.54 -2.83 4.15
C GLU A 24 -3.03 -2.81 3.85
N PRO A 25 -2.26 -1.83 4.36
CA PRO A 25 -0.84 -1.73 4.10
C PRO A 25 -0.08 -2.87 4.79
N ILE A 26 0.80 -3.54 4.04
CA ILE A 26 1.62 -4.62 4.56
C ILE A 26 2.80 -4.01 5.32
N ARG A 27 2.74 -4.02 6.66
CA ARG A 27 3.86 -3.55 7.49
C ARG A 27 5.05 -4.51 7.42
N VAL A 28 6.22 -3.98 7.06
CA VAL A 28 7.49 -4.71 7.10
C VAL A 28 8.04 -4.66 8.53
N THR A 29 7.53 -5.49 9.43
CA THR A 29 8.11 -5.63 10.78
C THR A 29 8.62 -7.06 10.97
N GLY A 30 9.93 -7.25 10.80
CA GLY A 30 10.67 -8.48 11.17
C GLY A 30 11.56 -9.04 10.05
N SER A 31 12.84 -9.28 10.37
CA SER A 31 13.91 -9.80 9.49
C SER A 31 13.72 -11.25 8.98
N SER A 32 12.49 -11.72 8.76
CA SER A 32 12.24 -13.12 8.35
C SER A 32 11.07 -13.30 7.39
N ILE A 33 10.53 -12.22 6.82
CA ILE A 33 9.29 -12.28 6.05
C ILE A 33 9.61 -12.44 4.55
N LEU A 34 10.04 -13.63 4.14
CA LEU A 34 9.87 -14.07 2.75
C LEU A 34 8.37 -14.26 2.40
N SER A 35 7.48 -14.31 3.39
CA SER A 35 6.04 -14.54 3.23
C SER A 35 5.22 -13.30 2.86
N SER A 36 5.75 -12.07 2.94
CA SER A 36 5.01 -10.82 2.62
C SER A 36 5.08 -10.46 1.15
N MET A 37 6.03 -11.01 0.40
CA MET A 37 6.07 -10.86 -1.05
C MET A 37 4.94 -11.63 -1.73
N THR A 38 4.45 -12.71 -1.12
CA THR A 38 3.36 -13.56 -1.64
C THR A 38 1.97 -13.10 -1.19
N LEU A 39 1.86 -12.15 -0.26
CA LEU A 39 0.58 -11.71 0.33
C LEU A 39 0.10 -10.35 -0.17
N ALA A 40 0.91 -9.66 -0.98
CA ALA A 40 0.51 -8.40 -1.58
C ALA A 40 -0.36 -8.68 -2.80
N ASP A 41 -1.60 -8.21 -2.78
CA ASP A 41 -2.48 -8.25 -3.94
C ASP A 41 -2.17 -7.08 -4.90
N GLY A 42 -1.49 -6.05 -4.39
CA GLY A 42 -1.16 -4.86 -5.17
C GLY A 42 -0.36 -3.82 -4.41
N PHE A 43 -0.38 -2.58 -4.90
CA PHE A 43 0.25 -1.43 -4.28
C PHE A 43 -0.56 -0.14 -4.49
N VAL A 44 -0.33 0.82 -3.61
CA VAL A 44 -0.86 2.19 -3.66
C VAL A 44 0.31 3.15 -3.83
N ILE A 45 0.09 4.19 -4.64
CA ILE A 45 1.05 5.26 -4.89
C ILE A 45 0.72 6.43 -3.96
N VAL A 46 1.65 6.79 -3.08
CA VAL A 46 1.55 7.96 -2.20
C VAL A 46 2.35 9.09 -2.83
N PRO A 47 1.72 10.20 -3.25
CA PRO A 47 2.45 11.32 -3.82
C PRO A 47 3.31 12.00 -2.76
N GLY A 48 4.46 12.53 -3.16
CA GLY A 48 5.50 13.02 -2.22
C GLY A 48 5.18 14.32 -1.49
N ASP A 49 4.02 14.90 -1.73
CA ASP A 49 3.46 16.04 -1.04
C ASP A 49 2.59 15.65 0.17
N VAL A 50 2.33 14.35 0.36
CA VAL A 50 1.60 13.82 1.52
C VAL A 50 2.42 12.74 2.24
N GLU A 51 2.27 12.66 3.56
CA GLU A 51 2.95 11.64 4.38
C GLU A 51 2.32 10.25 4.22
N GLY A 52 1.06 10.20 3.79
CA GLY A 52 0.27 8.99 3.63
C GLY A 52 -1.21 9.29 3.52
N PHE A 53 -2.03 8.25 3.67
CA PHE A 53 -3.49 8.34 3.67
C PHE A 53 -4.04 7.93 5.04
N ASP A 54 -5.05 8.65 5.52
CA ASP A 54 -5.77 8.29 6.74
C ASP A 54 -6.62 7.03 6.53
N ALA A 55 -6.87 6.29 7.62
CA ALA A 55 -7.76 5.12 7.58
C ALA A 55 -9.17 5.52 7.09
N GLY A 56 -9.71 4.74 6.16
CA GLY A 56 -11.01 5.02 5.52
C GLY A 56 -10.92 5.96 4.31
N THR A 57 -9.73 6.50 4.00
CA THR A 57 -9.50 7.21 2.74
C THR A 57 -9.67 6.24 1.58
N THR A 58 -10.44 6.63 0.57
CA THR A 58 -10.53 5.87 -0.68
C THR A 58 -9.27 6.14 -1.50
N VAL A 59 -8.57 5.07 -1.89
CA VAL A 59 -7.32 5.14 -2.64
C VAL A 59 -7.41 4.29 -3.91
N GLU A 60 -6.63 4.66 -4.91
CA GLU A 60 -6.43 3.82 -6.09
C GLU A 60 -5.29 2.82 -5.84
N ALA A 61 -5.61 1.53 -6.00
CA ALA A 61 -4.64 0.45 -5.89
C ALA A 61 -4.43 -0.22 -7.24
N GLN A 62 -3.17 -0.45 -7.61
CA GLN A 62 -2.82 -1.32 -8.75
C GLN A 62 -2.64 -2.75 -8.26
N LEU A 63 -3.41 -3.67 -8.81
CA LEU A 63 -3.31 -5.10 -8.52
C LEU A 63 -2.19 -5.74 -9.34
N TYR A 64 -1.52 -6.72 -8.74
CA TYR A 64 -0.63 -7.62 -9.47
C TYR A 64 -1.47 -8.63 -10.28
N SER A 65 -1.00 -9.01 -11.48
CA SER A 65 -1.65 -9.97 -12.37
C SER A 65 -1.19 -11.40 -12.14
#